data_AF-A0A1Q6WVM6-F1
#
_entry.id   AF-A0A1Q6WVM6-F1
#
_cell.length_a   1.000
_cell.length_b   1.000
_cell.length_c   1.000
_cell.angle_alpha   90.00
_cell.angle_beta   90.00
_cell.angle_gamma   90.00
#
_symmetry.space_group_name_H-M   'P 1'
#
loop_
_entity.id
_entity.type
_entity.pdbx_description
1 polymer ?
#
loop_
_entity_poly.entity_id
_entity_poly.type
_entity_poly.pdbx_seq_one_letter_code
_entity_poly.pdbx_strand_id
1 'polypeptide(L)'
;MRTLLRVFYWIFAILVTVTAALAWWFIYRPLPQIDGSASLPGLHQDVTVERDRWGVPRVRASSVEDLAEAQGYVMAQDRLWQMDLLRRVARGQLSEILGPKTLVIDKEFRTNGFARAAERDATLLDPESRKVMEAYARGVNHFIEQHKKALPLEFSLLRYEPSPWQPSDTIAISGYMYRTLTNTWERELNRAKVAERAGPDRAKDLFSEEAAMDHFVVGDPKVIDDGSQRSAADSDDDDDDDDMQPDTVLKARSGVLPNIATRESDPDVTSALAESVQAFLSESKNEIRQGLGSNNWVVSGAHTATGKPLLANDTHLELSIPSIWYEIHLTAPGWNIKGFTLPGAPMIIIGHNDRIAWGFTNNGADVQDLYVETFNPASPDEYRVKGAWTKAQVFDETIHVKGQADEHLKVTVTRHGPIVHREEDKAYALRWTATEPSGLANSYTWLGKARNWREFRENMRRVWGPAQNGVYADVDGNIGYVMAARVPIRKKGHGEVPVPGDTDDHEWSGYIPFDRLPQALNPESGLIVTANARVVGPNYKPYLTDRWEEPYRTARIYDLLHDRHDLRPEDMLKVQTDTYSYPHVFLADELLA
;
A
#
# COMPACT_ATOMS: atom_id res chain seq x y z
N MET A 1 53.91 42.84 6.12
CA MET A 1 52.83 42.51 5.17
C MET A 1 53.00 41.14 4.48
N ARG A 2 54.12 40.87 3.78
CA ARG A 2 54.34 39.56 3.09
C ARG A 2 54.32 38.32 4.01
N THR A 3 54.90 38.41 5.21
CA THR A 3 54.88 37.29 6.19
C THR A 3 53.48 37.00 6.71
N LEU A 4 52.69 38.05 6.99
CA LEU A 4 51.30 37.93 7.43
C LEU A 4 50.40 37.30 6.35
N LEU A 5 50.57 37.68 5.07
CA LEU A 5 49.86 37.03 3.96
C LEU A 5 50.22 35.53 3.85
N ARG A 6 51.50 35.17 4.00
CA ARG A 6 51.92 33.76 3.95
C ARG A 6 51.30 32.94 5.08
N VAL A 7 51.30 33.47 6.31
CA VAL A 7 50.66 32.81 7.46
C VAL A 7 49.16 32.66 7.22
N PHE A 8 48.50 33.70 6.70
CA PHE A 8 47.08 33.62 6.32
C PHE A 8 46.81 32.52 5.29
N TYR A 9 47.59 32.43 4.21
CA TYR A 9 47.41 31.38 3.20
C TYR A 9 47.65 29.97 3.76
N TRP A 10 48.62 29.81 4.66
CA TRP A 10 48.83 28.52 5.34
C TRP A 10 47.66 28.15 6.25
N ILE A 11 47.15 29.09 7.05
CA ILE A 11 45.97 28.87 7.89
C ILE A 11 44.75 28.53 7.02
N PHE A 12 44.54 29.27 5.93
CA PHE A 12 43.45 29.02 5.00
C PHE A 12 43.57 27.64 4.32
N ALA A 13 44.76 27.28 3.84
CA ALA A 13 44.99 25.97 3.22
C ALA A 13 44.79 24.81 4.21
N ILE A 14 45.26 24.96 5.45
CA ILE A 14 45.03 23.98 6.52
C ILE A 14 43.53 23.87 6.82
N LEU A 15 42.84 25.00 6.96
CA LEU A 15 41.40 25.01 7.21
C LEU A 15 40.64 24.29 6.10
N VAL A 16 40.89 24.62 4.83
CA VAL A 16 40.26 23.96 3.68
C VAL A 16 40.55 22.46 3.67
N THR A 17 41.80 22.05 3.95
CA THR A 17 42.19 20.63 3.96
C THR A 17 41.51 19.87 5.09
N VAL A 18 41.47 20.45 6.30
CA VAL A 18 40.81 19.85 7.46
C VAL A 18 39.30 19.77 7.22
N THR A 19 38.68 20.83 6.69
CA THR A 19 37.25 20.81 6.35
C THR A 19 36.93 19.76 5.28
N ALA A 20 37.75 19.64 4.23
CA ALA A 20 37.58 18.61 3.21
C ALA A 20 37.76 17.19 3.78
N ALA A 21 38.76 16.99 4.66
CA ALA A 21 38.99 15.70 5.31
C ALA A 21 37.85 15.32 6.28
N LEU A 22 37.32 16.30 7.03
CA LEU A 22 36.16 16.11 7.89
C LEU A 22 34.89 15.81 7.09
N ALA A 23 34.65 16.53 5.99
CA ALA A 23 33.52 16.26 5.09
C ALA A 23 33.64 14.88 4.44
N TRP A 24 34.83 14.52 3.95
CA TRP A 24 35.13 13.18 3.44
C TRP A 24 34.87 12.12 4.51
N TRP A 25 35.42 12.26 5.71
CA TRP A 25 35.19 11.32 6.79
C TRP A 25 33.71 11.21 7.16
N PHE A 26 32.98 12.32 7.19
CA PHE A 26 31.55 12.35 7.51
C PHE A 26 30.69 11.67 6.45
N ILE A 27 31.06 11.77 5.16
CA ILE A 27 30.35 11.13 4.04
C ILE A 27 30.70 9.65 3.90
N TYR A 28 31.96 9.27 4.14
CA TYR A 28 32.43 7.90 3.90
C TYR A 28 32.31 6.97 5.12
N ARG A 29 32.34 7.51 6.34
CA ARG A 29 32.11 6.74 7.58
C ARG A 29 30.80 5.93 7.58
N PRO A 30 29.65 6.45 7.11
CA PRO A 30 28.39 5.70 7.12
C PRO A 30 28.27 4.70 5.96
N LEU A 31 29.27 4.59 5.07
CA LEU A 31 29.17 3.65 3.95
C LEU A 31 29.17 2.21 4.48
N PRO A 32 28.21 1.38 4.02
CA PRO A 32 28.10 0.02 4.49
C PRO A 32 29.27 -0.85 4.03
N GLN A 33 29.67 -1.80 4.87
CA GLN A 33 30.60 -2.85 4.47
C GLN A 33 29.92 -3.85 3.52
N ILE A 34 30.15 -3.72 2.22
CA ILE A 34 29.56 -4.60 1.20
C ILE A 34 30.36 -5.89 0.93
N ASP A 35 31.60 -5.96 1.40
CA ASP A 35 32.49 -7.11 1.27
C ASP A 35 33.08 -7.54 2.62
N GLY A 36 33.30 -8.85 2.81
CA GLY A 36 33.91 -9.42 4.00
C GLY A 36 32.91 -10.21 4.85
N SER A 37 33.06 -10.15 6.17
CA SER A 37 32.25 -10.95 7.11
C SER A 37 31.67 -10.06 8.21
N ALA A 38 30.43 -10.36 8.60
CA ALA A 38 29.74 -9.79 9.75
C ALA A 38 29.29 -10.93 10.66
N SER A 39 29.25 -10.69 11.98
CA SER A 39 28.81 -11.68 12.96
C SER A 39 27.39 -11.36 13.42
N LEU A 40 26.45 -12.28 13.21
CA LEU A 40 25.07 -12.16 13.66
C LEU A 40 24.79 -13.30 14.66
N PRO A 41 24.74 -13.01 15.97
CA PRO A 41 24.52 -14.02 17.01
C PRO A 41 23.24 -14.87 16.87
N GLY A 42 22.23 -14.39 16.13
CA GLY A 42 20.99 -15.12 15.91
C GLY A 42 21.04 -16.14 14.76
N LEU A 43 22.11 -16.16 13.96
CA LEU A 43 22.29 -17.16 12.91
C LEU A 43 22.69 -18.52 13.49
N HIS A 44 22.06 -19.58 13.00
CA HIS A 44 22.39 -20.96 13.34
C HIS A 44 23.52 -21.54 12.49
N GLN A 45 23.70 -21.04 11.28
CA GLN A 45 24.71 -21.45 10.29
C GLN A 45 25.19 -20.24 9.49
N ASP A 46 26.30 -20.41 8.77
CA ASP A 46 26.83 -19.38 7.89
C ASP A 46 25.83 -19.01 6.78
N VAL A 47 25.72 -17.71 6.51
CA VAL A 47 24.93 -17.14 5.41
C VAL A 47 25.87 -16.44 4.45
N THR A 48 25.68 -16.67 3.15
CA THR A 48 26.43 -16.00 2.09
C THR A 48 25.57 -14.92 1.43
N VAL A 49 26.11 -13.71 1.32
CA VAL A 49 25.47 -12.60 0.59
C VAL A 49 26.37 -12.23 -0.59
N GLU A 50 25.85 -12.35 -1.80
CA GLU A 50 26.49 -11.87 -3.02
C GLU A 50 25.72 -10.66 -3.54
N ARG A 51 26.40 -9.68 -4.11
CA ARG A 51 25.76 -8.56 -4.82
C ARG A 51 26.15 -8.58 -6.28
N ASP A 52 25.19 -8.33 -7.15
CA ASP A 52 25.47 -8.19 -8.58
C ASP A 52 26.01 -6.79 -8.92
N ARG A 53 26.25 -6.53 -10.21
CA ARG A 53 26.78 -5.24 -10.69
C ARG A 53 25.88 -4.03 -10.40
N TRP A 54 24.60 -4.26 -10.09
CA TRP A 54 23.62 -3.22 -9.75
C TRP A 54 23.42 -3.10 -8.24
N GLY A 55 24.12 -3.91 -7.45
CA GLY A 55 24.01 -3.95 -6.00
C GLY A 55 22.87 -4.82 -5.48
N VAL A 56 22.16 -5.56 -6.34
CA VAL A 56 21.06 -6.44 -5.94
C VAL A 56 21.61 -7.60 -5.13
N PRO A 57 21.18 -7.78 -3.86
CA PRO A 57 21.70 -8.85 -3.03
C PRO A 57 21.04 -10.19 -3.35
N ARG A 58 21.86 -11.23 -3.25
CA ARG A 58 21.50 -12.64 -3.26
C ARG A 58 21.93 -13.26 -1.94
N VAL A 59 20.97 -13.61 -1.11
CA VAL A 59 21.18 -14.19 0.22
C VAL A 59 20.95 -15.69 0.15
N ARG A 60 21.96 -16.48 0.55
CA ARG A 60 21.87 -17.94 0.65
C ARG A 60 22.08 -18.40 2.08
N ALA A 61 21.11 -19.12 2.63
CA ALA A 61 21.11 -19.57 4.01
C ALA A 61 20.73 -21.06 4.13
N SER A 62 21.02 -21.67 5.27
CA SER A 62 20.69 -23.08 5.54
C SER A 62 19.26 -23.28 6.07
N SER A 63 18.59 -22.20 6.48
CA SER A 63 17.20 -22.23 6.98
C SER A 63 16.47 -20.94 6.61
N VAL A 64 15.13 -20.97 6.65
CA VAL A 64 14.28 -19.79 6.40
C VAL A 64 14.46 -18.74 7.51
N GLU A 65 14.75 -19.17 8.73
CA GLU A 65 15.02 -18.27 9.85
C GLU A 65 16.32 -17.50 9.66
N ASP A 66 17.42 -18.20 9.33
CA ASP A 66 18.70 -17.56 9.00
C ASP A 66 18.56 -16.64 7.78
N LEU A 67 17.75 -17.04 6.80
CA LEU A 67 17.45 -16.26 5.60
C LEU A 67 16.74 -14.94 5.95
N ALA A 68 15.74 -14.99 6.83
CA ALA A 68 14.98 -13.83 7.28
C ALA A 68 15.86 -12.86 8.09
N GLU A 69 16.67 -13.39 9.02
CA GLU A 69 17.60 -12.59 9.81
C GLU A 69 18.65 -11.91 8.93
N ALA A 70 19.27 -12.65 8.01
CA ALA A 70 20.21 -12.05 7.07
C ALA A 70 19.55 -11.03 6.12
N GLN A 71 18.32 -11.29 5.66
CA GLN A 71 17.56 -10.32 4.86
C GLN A 71 17.36 -9.00 5.63
N GLY A 72 16.96 -9.07 6.90
CA GLY A 72 16.79 -7.87 7.74
C GLY A 72 18.08 -7.07 7.88
N TYR A 73 19.21 -7.75 8.09
CA TYR A 73 20.52 -7.12 8.18
C TYR A 73 20.94 -6.45 6.86
N VAL A 74 20.83 -7.16 5.73
CA VAL A 74 21.21 -6.66 4.40
C VAL A 74 20.30 -5.51 3.94
N MET A 75 19.01 -5.57 4.27
CA MET A 75 18.09 -4.48 3.93
C MET A 75 18.35 -3.25 4.80
N ALA A 76 18.63 -3.40 6.10
CA ALA A 76 19.04 -2.29 6.95
C ALA A 76 20.36 -1.67 6.46
N GLN A 77 21.29 -2.51 6.02
CA GLN A 77 22.54 -2.07 5.39
C GLN A 77 22.30 -1.12 4.22
N ASP A 78 21.28 -1.39 3.39
CA ASP A 78 20.98 -0.60 2.21
C ASP A 78 20.02 0.57 2.48
N ARG A 79 19.04 0.38 3.36
CA ARG A 79 17.81 1.19 3.43
C ARG A 79 17.38 1.58 4.85
N LEU A 80 18.24 1.46 5.88
CA LEU A 80 17.84 1.67 7.28
C LEU A 80 17.08 2.99 7.52
N TRP A 81 17.52 4.11 6.96
CA TRP A 81 16.82 5.39 7.15
C TRP A 81 15.44 5.41 6.48
N GLN A 82 15.31 4.84 5.27
CA GLN A 82 14.02 4.68 4.59
C GLN A 82 13.07 3.77 5.39
N MET A 83 13.59 2.67 5.95
CA MET A 83 12.83 1.77 6.82
C MET A 83 12.33 2.51 8.08
N ASP A 84 13.20 3.27 8.74
CA ASP A 84 12.85 4.09 9.91
C ASP A 84 11.79 5.15 9.57
N LEU A 85 11.94 5.82 8.42
CA LEU A 85 10.99 6.81 7.94
C LEU A 85 9.60 6.18 7.72
N LEU A 86 9.51 5.05 7.01
CA LEU A 86 8.23 4.39 6.72
C LEU A 86 7.50 3.93 7.99
N ARG A 87 8.20 3.35 8.98
CA ARG A 87 7.55 3.02 10.26
C ARG A 87 7.11 4.28 11.01
N ARG A 88 7.85 5.38 10.94
CA ARG A 88 7.47 6.65 11.58
C ARG A 88 6.24 7.28 10.94
N VAL A 89 6.11 7.21 9.61
CA VAL A 89 4.88 7.60 8.90
C VAL A 89 3.73 6.76 9.45
N ALA A 90 3.84 5.43 9.38
CA ALA A 90 2.78 4.51 9.80
C ALA A 90 2.38 4.66 11.26
N ARG A 91 3.32 5.04 12.14
CA ARG A 91 3.09 5.25 13.57
C ARG A 91 2.73 6.69 13.95
N GLY A 92 2.78 7.65 13.01
CA GLY A 92 2.59 9.07 13.29
C GLY A 92 3.66 9.63 14.24
N GLN A 93 4.92 9.55 13.81
CA GLN A 93 6.12 9.95 14.56
C GLN A 93 7.12 10.75 13.71
N LEU A 94 6.68 11.38 12.63
CA LEU A 94 7.54 12.19 11.77
C LEU A 94 7.95 13.49 12.47
N SER A 95 7.05 14.10 13.22
CA SER A 95 7.25 15.41 13.85
C SER A 95 8.31 15.36 14.93
N GLU A 96 8.58 14.18 15.49
CA GLU A 96 9.67 13.96 16.43
C GLU A 96 11.04 14.30 15.82
N ILE A 97 11.19 14.11 14.50
CA ILE A 97 12.46 14.28 13.78
C ILE A 97 12.44 15.42 12.75
N LEU A 98 11.26 15.76 12.20
CA LEU A 98 11.05 16.77 11.15
C LEU A 98 10.30 18.03 11.65
N GLY A 99 9.80 18.02 12.89
CA GLY A 99 9.18 19.19 13.51
C GLY A 99 7.72 19.44 13.08
N PRO A 100 7.20 20.67 13.30
CA PRO A 100 5.76 20.96 13.24
C PRO A 100 5.15 20.81 11.84
N LYS A 101 5.94 20.88 10.76
CA LYS A 101 5.43 20.74 9.38
C LYS A 101 4.79 19.38 9.12
N THR A 102 5.23 18.33 9.81
CA THR A 102 4.68 16.98 9.66
C THR A 102 3.59 16.65 10.69
N LEU A 103 3.22 17.59 11.56
CA LEU A 103 2.27 17.33 12.66
C LEU A 103 0.88 16.95 12.16
N VAL A 104 0.45 17.54 11.04
CA VAL A 104 -0.84 17.20 10.42
C VAL A 104 -0.87 15.74 9.98
N ILE A 105 0.25 15.23 9.44
CA ILE A 105 0.38 13.83 9.01
C ILE A 105 0.38 12.92 10.23
N ASP A 106 1.13 13.25 11.28
CA ASP A 106 1.15 12.44 12.49
C ASP A 106 -0.24 12.35 13.12
N LYS A 107 -0.97 13.47 13.20
CA LYS A 107 -2.36 13.50 13.72
C LYS A 107 -3.29 12.61 12.92
N GLU A 108 -3.19 12.59 11.59
CA GLU A 108 -3.96 11.69 10.72
C GLU A 108 -3.68 10.22 11.05
N PHE A 109 -2.41 9.81 11.05
CA PHE A 109 -2.02 8.41 11.31
C PHE A 109 -2.35 7.97 12.75
N ARG A 110 -2.22 8.86 13.74
CA ARG A 110 -2.60 8.62 15.14
C ARG A 110 -4.10 8.47 15.30
N THR A 111 -4.88 9.26 14.57
CA THR A 111 -6.34 9.17 14.53
C THR A 111 -6.77 7.84 13.92
N ASN A 112 -6.24 7.47 12.75
CA ASN A 112 -6.52 6.18 12.09
C ASN A 112 -6.15 4.98 12.97
N GLY A 113 -5.12 5.10 13.80
CA GLY A 113 -4.78 4.08 14.79
C GLY A 113 -4.01 2.88 14.24
N PHE A 114 -3.31 3.03 13.12
CA PHE A 114 -2.53 1.93 12.52
C PHE A 114 -1.44 1.39 13.45
N ALA A 115 -0.80 2.23 14.26
CA ALA A 115 0.15 1.77 15.27
C ALA A 115 -0.48 0.80 16.27
N ARG A 116 -1.65 1.16 16.81
CA ARG A 116 -2.40 0.33 17.76
C ARG A 116 -2.86 -0.98 17.10
N ALA A 117 -3.32 -0.91 15.85
CA ALA A 117 -3.69 -2.09 15.07
C ALA A 117 -2.49 -3.01 14.81
N ALA A 118 -1.33 -2.46 14.46
CA ALA A 118 -0.12 -3.24 14.18
C ALA A 118 0.43 -3.92 15.45
N GLU A 119 0.40 -3.23 16.59
CA GLU A 119 0.78 -3.81 17.88
C GLU A 119 -0.13 -4.97 18.27
N ARG A 120 -1.46 -4.79 18.14
CA ARG A 120 -2.43 -5.86 18.35
C ARG A 120 -2.16 -7.03 17.40
N ASP A 121 -2.05 -6.77 16.10
CA ASP A 121 -1.93 -7.81 15.08
C ASP A 121 -0.61 -8.59 15.21
N ALA A 122 0.47 -7.97 15.68
CA ALA A 122 1.72 -8.65 16.03
C ALA A 122 1.52 -9.72 17.13
N THR A 123 0.57 -9.53 18.05
CA THR A 123 0.22 -10.55 19.06
C THR A 123 -0.60 -11.70 18.48
N LEU A 124 -1.29 -11.49 17.35
CA LEU A 124 -2.18 -12.45 16.71
C LEU A 124 -1.49 -13.29 15.62
N LEU A 125 -0.22 -13.03 15.32
CA LEU A 125 0.56 -13.81 14.35
C LEU A 125 0.60 -15.29 14.74
N ASP A 126 0.42 -16.15 13.74
CA ASP A 126 0.67 -17.58 13.89
C ASP A 126 2.17 -17.84 14.21
N PRO A 127 2.50 -19.00 14.80
CA PRO A 127 3.86 -19.29 15.24
C PRO A 127 4.92 -19.21 14.14
N GLU A 128 4.58 -19.58 12.89
CA GLU A 128 5.53 -19.58 11.79
C GLU A 128 5.81 -18.15 11.32
N SER A 129 4.76 -17.34 11.12
CA SER A 129 4.88 -15.93 10.73
C SER A 129 5.60 -15.11 11.80
N ARG A 130 5.29 -15.35 13.08
CA ARG A 130 5.98 -14.71 14.23
C ARG A 130 7.48 -14.98 14.17
N LYS A 131 7.86 -16.24 13.97
CA LYS A 131 9.26 -16.66 13.93
C LYS A 131 10.05 -15.94 12.83
N VAL A 132 9.48 -15.83 11.63
CA VAL A 132 10.09 -15.11 10.50
C VAL A 132 10.21 -13.60 10.77
N MET A 133 9.17 -12.97 11.31
CA MET A 133 9.20 -11.54 11.62
C MET A 133 10.19 -11.20 12.74
N GLU A 134 10.28 -12.03 13.77
CA GLU A 134 11.26 -11.87 14.85
C GLU A 134 12.70 -12.05 14.33
N ALA A 135 12.95 -13.04 13.47
CA ALA A 135 14.26 -13.23 12.84
C ALA A 135 14.67 -12.02 12.00
N TYR A 136 13.76 -11.53 11.14
CA TYR A 136 13.98 -10.32 10.37
C TYR A 136 14.29 -9.11 11.26
N ALA A 137 13.51 -8.89 12.32
CA ALA A 137 13.73 -7.80 13.28
C ALA A 137 15.09 -7.92 14.00
N ARG A 138 15.51 -9.14 14.38
CA ARG A 138 16.86 -9.38 14.93
C ARG A 138 17.93 -8.92 13.94
N GLY A 139 17.81 -9.28 12.66
CA GLY A 139 18.74 -8.87 11.60
C GLY A 139 18.90 -7.35 11.51
N VAL A 140 17.78 -6.63 11.45
CA VAL A 140 17.76 -5.16 11.44
C VAL A 140 18.43 -4.59 12.69
N ASN A 141 18.11 -5.14 13.86
CA ASN A 141 18.66 -4.69 15.15
C ASN A 141 20.16 -4.96 15.28
N HIS A 142 20.67 -6.08 14.77
CA HIS A 142 22.10 -6.36 14.73
C HIS A 142 22.83 -5.32 13.87
N PHE A 143 22.27 -4.92 12.73
CA PHE A 143 22.86 -3.86 11.91
C PHE A 143 22.91 -2.53 12.68
N ILE A 144 21.78 -2.13 13.30
CA ILE A 144 21.70 -0.90 14.11
C ILE A 144 22.76 -0.90 15.23
N GLU A 145 22.87 -2.00 15.99
CA GLU A 145 23.80 -2.11 17.11
C GLU A 145 25.27 -1.99 16.67
N GLN A 146 25.64 -2.71 15.60
CA GLN A 146 27.01 -2.71 15.08
C GLN A 146 27.42 -1.35 14.49
N HIS A 147 26.45 -0.57 14.01
CA HIS A 147 26.67 0.68 13.31
C HIS A 147 26.20 1.91 14.10
N LYS A 148 25.99 1.85 15.42
CA LYS A 148 25.64 3.03 16.25
C LYS A 148 26.59 4.22 16.04
N LYS A 149 27.88 3.92 15.83
CA LYS A 149 28.91 4.92 15.55
C LYS A 149 29.13 5.12 14.05
N ALA A 150 28.24 4.70 13.16
CA ALA A 150 28.37 4.85 11.72
C ALA A 150 26.99 4.74 11.04
N LEU A 151 25.95 5.26 11.70
CA LEU A 151 24.59 5.25 11.14
C LEU A 151 24.54 6.07 9.85
N PRO A 152 23.59 5.77 8.95
CA PRO A 152 23.33 6.58 7.76
C PRO A 152 23.32 8.09 8.06
N LEU A 153 23.77 8.87 7.08
CA LEU A 153 24.04 10.30 7.22
C LEU A 153 22.85 11.08 7.78
N GLU A 154 21.64 10.71 7.38
CA GLU A 154 20.38 11.33 7.76
C GLU A 154 20.17 11.34 9.27
N PHE A 155 20.54 10.26 9.98
CA PHE A 155 20.48 10.20 11.44
C PHE A 155 21.39 11.24 12.10
N SER A 156 22.60 11.42 11.56
CA SER A 156 23.56 12.41 12.05
C SER A 156 23.12 13.85 11.76
N LEU A 157 22.56 14.09 10.58
CA LEU A 157 22.02 15.41 10.19
C LEU A 157 20.81 15.80 11.06
N LEU A 158 19.90 14.85 11.29
CA LEU A 158 18.68 15.07 12.06
C LEU A 158 18.89 14.95 13.57
N ARG A 159 20.07 14.47 14.00
CA ARG A 159 20.54 14.32 15.38
C ARG A 159 19.68 13.38 16.23
N TYR A 160 19.41 12.19 15.70
CA TYR A 160 18.69 11.14 16.42
C TYR A 160 19.24 9.76 16.11
N GLU A 161 18.90 8.78 16.94
CA GLU A 161 19.21 7.37 16.71
C GLU A 161 17.89 6.59 16.51
N PRO A 162 17.85 5.59 15.62
CA PRO A 162 16.66 4.76 15.42
C PRO A 162 16.42 3.87 16.66
N SER A 163 15.15 3.68 17.05
CA SER A 163 14.78 2.68 18.03
C SER A 163 14.95 1.26 17.48
N PRO A 164 15.12 0.22 18.33
CA PRO A 164 15.13 -1.16 17.88
C PRO A 164 13.85 -1.51 17.10
N TRP A 165 14.02 -2.16 15.96
CA TRP A 165 12.95 -2.69 15.11
C TRP A 165 12.17 -3.79 15.82
N GLN A 166 10.85 -3.72 15.76
CA GLN A 166 9.93 -4.73 16.30
C GLN A 166 9.12 -5.37 15.16
N PRO A 167 8.58 -6.60 15.34
CA PRO A 167 7.64 -7.19 14.38
C PRO A 167 6.44 -6.29 14.05
N SER A 168 5.96 -5.51 15.02
CA SER A 168 4.88 -4.53 14.81
C SER A 168 5.27 -3.39 13.88
N ASP A 169 6.56 -3.03 13.76
CA ASP A 169 7.01 -2.00 12.80
C ASP A 169 6.84 -2.49 11.35
N THR A 170 7.14 -3.77 11.09
CA THR A 170 6.87 -4.41 9.80
C THR A 170 5.38 -4.42 9.48
N ILE A 171 4.53 -4.76 10.45
CA ILE A 171 3.07 -4.78 10.26
C ILE A 171 2.52 -3.35 10.06
N ALA A 172 3.08 -2.35 10.75
CA ALA A 172 2.65 -0.97 10.62
C ALA A 172 2.83 -0.44 9.18
N ILE A 173 3.87 -0.89 8.46
CA ILE A 173 4.06 -0.55 7.04
C ILE A 173 2.86 -0.97 6.19
N SER A 174 2.19 -2.09 6.51
CA SER A 174 0.91 -2.45 5.86
C SER A 174 -0.15 -1.37 6.05
N GLY A 175 -0.21 -0.73 7.22
CA GLY A 175 -1.13 0.40 7.49
C GLY A 175 -0.84 1.61 6.60
N TYR A 176 0.43 1.92 6.35
CA TYR A 176 0.81 2.91 5.33
C TYR A 176 0.33 2.50 3.93
N MET A 177 0.46 1.22 3.55
CA MET A 177 -0.04 0.73 2.27
C MET A 177 -1.57 0.83 2.16
N TYR A 178 -2.32 0.52 3.21
CA TYR A 178 -3.76 0.76 3.27
C TYR A 178 -4.10 2.24 3.06
N ARG A 179 -3.43 3.13 3.78
CA ARG A 179 -3.59 4.58 3.60
C ARG A 179 -3.37 5.00 2.16
N THR A 180 -2.35 4.48 1.49
CA THR A 180 -2.02 4.88 0.12
C THR A 180 -2.98 4.27 -0.93
N LEU A 181 -3.45 3.04 -0.70
CA LEU A 181 -4.14 2.25 -1.72
C LEU A 181 -5.67 2.23 -1.59
N THR A 182 -6.24 2.44 -0.40
CA THR A 182 -7.69 2.29 -0.16
C THR A 182 -8.31 3.40 0.68
N ASN A 183 -7.62 4.53 0.91
CA ASN A 183 -8.19 5.62 1.71
C ASN A 183 -9.12 6.49 0.87
N THR A 184 -10.41 6.51 1.23
CA THR A 184 -11.47 7.03 0.36
C THR A 184 -12.62 7.73 1.10
N TRP A 185 -12.55 7.89 2.42
CA TRP A 185 -13.65 8.49 3.19
C TRP A 185 -13.95 9.95 2.79
N GLU A 186 -12.95 10.72 2.33
CA GLU A 186 -13.18 12.09 1.83
C GLU A 186 -14.08 12.09 0.59
N ARG A 187 -13.97 11.03 -0.23
CA ARG A 187 -14.81 10.84 -1.42
C ARG A 187 -16.27 10.64 -1.05
N GLU A 188 -16.56 9.86 0.00
CA GLU A 188 -17.95 9.66 0.49
C GLU A 188 -18.56 11.01 0.90
N LEU A 189 -17.81 11.84 1.64
CA LEU A 189 -18.25 13.18 2.02
C LEU A 189 -18.45 14.09 0.81
N ASN A 190 -17.52 14.06 -0.14
CA ASN A 190 -17.61 14.87 -1.36
C ASN A 190 -18.79 14.43 -2.23
N ARG A 191 -19.02 13.11 -2.38
CA ARG A 191 -20.19 12.57 -3.08
C ARG A 191 -21.48 13.02 -2.42
N ALA A 192 -21.58 12.95 -1.09
CA ALA A 192 -22.77 13.42 -0.37
C ALA A 192 -23.05 14.90 -0.66
N LYS A 193 -22.02 15.76 -0.65
CA LYS A 193 -22.14 17.19 -0.97
C LYS A 193 -22.56 17.44 -2.43
N VAL A 194 -22.01 16.67 -3.37
CA VAL A 194 -22.37 16.75 -4.79
C VAL A 194 -23.82 16.30 -5.00
N ALA A 195 -24.21 15.17 -4.44
CA ALA A 195 -25.58 14.64 -4.54
C ALA A 195 -26.61 15.60 -3.95
N GLU A 196 -26.31 16.23 -2.80
CA GLU A 196 -27.17 17.25 -2.19
C GLU A 196 -27.40 18.44 -3.13
N ARG A 197 -26.36 18.88 -3.85
CA ARG A 197 -26.39 20.11 -4.66
C ARG A 197 -26.86 19.90 -6.09
N ALA A 198 -26.46 18.79 -6.71
CA ALA A 198 -26.78 18.45 -8.10
C ALA A 198 -28.11 17.70 -8.24
N GLY A 199 -28.56 17.03 -7.16
CA GLY A 199 -29.65 16.06 -7.18
C GLY A 199 -29.15 14.65 -7.54
N PRO A 200 -29.86 13.59 -7.12
CA PRO A 200 -29.41 12.21 -7.25
C PRO A 200 -29.21 11.78 -8.71
N ASP A 201 -30.10 12.17 -9.62
CA ASP A 201 -30.01 11.74 -11.02
C ASP A 201 -28.77 12.29 -11.72
N ARG A 202 -28.44 13.57 -11.51
CA ARG A 202 -27.23 14.18 -12.09
C ARG A 202 -25.94 13.72 -11.41
N ALA A 203 -26.01 13.37 -10.13
CA ALA A 203 -24.86 12.85 -9.41
C ALA A 203 -24.45 11.47 -9.95
N LYS A 204 -25.42 10.63 -10.37
CA LYS A 204 -25.13 9.33 -11.01
C LYS A 204 -24.23 9.47 -12.24
N ASP A 205 -24.50 10.45 -13.10
CA ASP A 205 -23.69 10.70 -14.30
C ASP A 205 -22.23 11.05 -13.98
N LEU A 206 -21.96 11.63 -12.80
CA LEU A 206 -20.60 12.00 -12.36
C LEU A 206 -19.81 10.81 -11.78
N PHE A 207 -20.48 9.71 -11.48
CA PHE A 207 -19.92 8.53 -10.82
C PHE A 207 -20.24 7.23 -11.57
N SER A 208 -20.37 7.30 -12.91
CA SER A 208 -20.65 6.12 -13.74
C SER A 208 -19.59 5.04 -13.57
N GLU A 209 -20.04 3.81 -13.38
CA GLU A 209 -19.19 2.62 -13.18
C GLU A 209 -18.91 1.83 -14.47
N GLU A 210 -19.56 2.23 -15.57
CA GLU A 210 -19.50 1.52 -16.84
C GLU A 210 -18.75 2.35 -17.88
N ALA A 211 -17.82 1.70 -18.57
CA ALA A 211 -17.16 2.26 -19.73
C ALA A 211 -17.22 1.29 -20.91
N ALA A 212 -17.49 1.82 -22.11
CA ALA A 212 -17.62 1.00 -23.32
C ALA A 212 -16.35 0.22 -23.70
N MET A 213 -15.19 0.63 -23.16
CA MET A 213 -13.88 0.01 -23.37
C MET A 213 -13.46 -0.93 -22.22
N ASP A 214 -14.36 -1.23 -21.28
CA ASP A 214 -14.07 -2.21 -20.24
C ASP A 214 -13.79 -3.59 -20.84
N HIS A 215 -12.75 -4.24 -20.33
CA HIS A 215 -12.45 -5.63 -20.61
C HIS A 215 -12.42 -6.41 -19.30
N PHE A 216 -13.30 -7.40 -19.20
CA PHE A 216 -13.49 -8.17 -17.99
C PHE A 216 -12.55 -9.37 -17.92
N VAL A 217 -12.14 -9.73 -16.71
CA VAL A 217 -11.46 -11.00 -16.42
C VAL A 217 -12.47 -12.08 -16.02
N VAL A 218 -13.57 -11.67 -15.39
CA VAL A 218 -14.60 -12.54 -14.79
C VAL A 218 -15.99 -12.02 -15.18
N GLY A 219 -16.88 -12.91 -15.61
CA GLY A 219 -18.28 -12.58 -15.89
C GLY A 219 -18.50 -11.85 -17.22
N ASP A 220 -17.72 -12.17 -18.26
CA ASP A 220 -17.91 -11.59 -19.59
C ASP A 220 -19.30 -11.96 -20.15
N PRO A 221 -20.19 -11.00 -20.45
CA PRO A 221 -21.54 -11.27 -20.92
C PRO A 221 -21.58 -11.95 -22.30
N LYS A 222 -20.47 -11.95 -23.05
CA LYS A 222 -20.35 -12.63 -24.34
C LYS A 222 -19.96 -14.10 -24.22
N VAL A 223 -19.61 -14.56 -23.01
CA VAL A 223 -19.21 -15.94 -22.74
C VAL A 223 -20.22 -16.58 -21.78
N ILE A 224 -21.04 -17.49 -22.30
CA ILE A 224 -21.97 -18.29 -21.49
C ILE A 224 -21.15 -19.39 -20.78
N ASP A 225 -21.19 -19.44 -19.44
CA ASP A 225 -20.36 -20.33 -18.60
C ASP A 225 -18.84 -20.13 -18.84
N ASP A 226 -18.35 -18.91 -18.62
CA ASP A 226 -16.94 -18.52 -18.78
C ASP A 226 -15.95 -19.22 -17.82
N GLY A 227 -16.43 -20.18 -17.03
CA GLY A 227 -15.64 -20.95 -16.07
C GLY A 227 -15.13 -20.12 -14.87
N SER A 228 -15.46 -18.83 -14.78
CA SER A 228 -14.97 -17.91 -13.75
C SER A 228 -15.62 -18.13 -12.37
N GLN A 229 -16.67 -18.95 -12.30
CA GLN A 229 -17.32 -19.40 -11.06
C GLN A 229 -16.93 -20.83 -10.65
N ARG A 230 -16.01 -21.52 -11.36
CA ARG A 230 -15.60 -22.89 -10.99
C ARG A 230 -14.63 -22.88 -9.80
N SER A 231 -15.15 -22.63 -8.60
CA SER A 231 -14.58 -23.25 -7.41
C SER A 231 -14.77 -24.77 -7.57
N ALA A 232 -13.84 -25.60 -7.09
CA ALA A 232 -13.99 -27.06 -7.16
C ALA A 232 -15.12 -27.61 -6.24
N ALA A 233 -15.95 -26.73 -5.71
CA ALA A 233 -17.04 -27.04 -4.81
C ALA A 233 -17.99 -25.84 -4.83
N ASP A 234 -19.06 -25.89 -5.62
CA ASP A 234 -20.34 -25.31 -5.22
C ASP A 234 -21.47 -25.94 -6.04
N SER A 235 -22.50 -26.35 -5.31
CA SER A 235 -23.83 -26.66 -5.80
C SER A 235 -24.74 -25.49 -5.43
N ASP A 236 -25.46 -25.02 -6.45
CA ASP A 236 -26.65 -24.17 -6.50
C ASP A 236 -27.21 -23.63 -5.17
N ASP A 237 -27.43 -22.31 -5.11
CA ASP A 237 -28.76 -21.75 -4.86
C ASP A 237 -28.82 -20.25 -5.21
N ASP A 238 -29.97 -19.89 -5.78
CA ASP A 238 -30.34 -18.64 -6.46
C ASP A 238 -30.89 -17.54 -5.52
N ASP A 239 -30.93 -16.34 -6.11
CA ASP A 239 -31.84 -15.19 -5.92
C ASP A 239 -31.92 -14.41 -4.60
N ASP A 240 -31.71 -13.09 -4.71
CA ASP A 240 -32.73 -12.07 -4.40
C ASP A 240 -32.28 -10.69 -4.93
N ASP A 241 -33.10 -10.12 -5.83
CA ASP A 241 -33.08 -8.71 -6.24
C ASP A 241 -33.81 -7.88 -5.18
N ASP A 242 -33.34 -6.66 -4.89
CA ASP A 242 -34.23 -5.62 -4.36
C ASP A 242 -33.75 -4.20 -4.72
N ASP A 243 -34.66 -3.48 -5.38
CA ASP A 243 -34.56 -2.11 -5.85
C ASP A 243 -34.42 -1.09 -4.70
N MET A 244 -33.41 -0.23 -4.79
CA MET A 244 -33.23 0.92 -3.90
C MET A 244 -34.16 2.09 -4.26
N GLN A 245 -35.02 2.48 -3.32
CA GLN A 245 -35.67 3.81 -3.35
C GLN A 245 -34.80 4.88 -2.66
N PRO A 246 -34.66 6.08 -3.24
CA PRO A 246 -33.90 7.16 -2.64
C PRO A 246 -34.81 8.00 -1.73
N ASP A 247 -34.50 8.08 -0.44
CA ASP A 247 -34.93 9.21 0.41
C ASP A 247 -34.19 9.22 1.76
N THR A 248 -33.17 10.08 1.87
CA THR A 248 -32.98 11.01 3.00
C THR A 248 -31.79 11.92 2.69
N VAL A 249 -32.06 13.15 2.22
CA VAL A 249 -31.05 14.20 2.01
C VAL A 249 -31.23 15.27 3.09
N LEU A 250 -30.28 15.33 4.03
CA LEU A 250 -30.14 16.43 4.99
C LEU A 250 -29.23 17.49 4.39
N LYS A 251 -29.72 18.75 4.37
CA LYS A 251 -29.03 19.87 3.72
C LYS A 251 -27.96 20.51 4.62
N ALA A 252 -26.75 20.76 4.10
CA ALA A 252 -25.69 21.49 4.80
C ALA A 252 -25.04 22.59 3.92
N ARG A 253 -24.88 23.78 4.50
CA ARG A 253 -24.31 24.96 3.83
C ARG A 253 -22.77 24.98 3.98
N SER A 254 -22.10 25.22 2.86
CA SER A 254 -20.64 25.31 2.72
C SER A 254 -20.00 26.48 3.49
N GLY A 255 -19.02 26.18 4.34
CA GLY A 255 -18.07 27.12 4.94
C GLY A 255 -16.64 26.87 4.43
N VAL A 256 -15.95 27.96 4.06
CA VAL A 256 -14.59 27.98 3.49
C VAL A 256 -13.53 27.86 4.59
N LEU A 257 -12.53 27.01 4.39
CA LEU A 257 -11.36 26.88 5.28
C LEU A 257 -10.35 28.03 5.04
N PRO A 258 -9.73 28.61 6.09
CA PRO A 258 -8.75 29.68 5.95
C PRO A 258 -7.34 29.15 5.69
N ASN A 259 -6.65 29.81 4.76
CA ASN A 259 -5.20 29.69 4.52
C ASN A 259 -4.41 30.13 5.76
N ILE A 260 -3.54 29.26 6.28
CA ILE A 260 -2.55 29.61 7.30
C ILE A 260 -1.23 29.94 6.59
N ALA A 261 -0.87 31.22 6.57
CA ALA A 261 0.44 31.68 6.13
C ALA A 261 1.44 31.53 7.29
N THR A 262 2.50 30.74 7.09
CA THR A 262 3.66 30.69 8.00
C THR A 262 4.83 31.45 7.41
N ARG A 263 5.42 32.33 8.24
CA ARG A 263 6.62 33.13 7.96
C ARG A 263 7.80 32.26 7.56
N GLU A 264 8.47 32.64 6.48
CA GLU A 264 9.75 32.11 6.04
C GLU A 264 10.85 32.40 7.07
N SER A 265 11.53 31.35 7.50
CA SER A 265 12.88 31.40 8.09
C SER A 265 13.79 30.54 7.23
N ASP A 266 15.07 30.93 7.10
CA ASP A 266 16.09 30.28 6.27
C ASP A 266 16.00 28.74 6.22
N PRO A 267 16.28 28.11 5.06
CA PRO A 267 16.13 26.68 4.89
C PRO A 267 17.20 25.92 5.71
N ASP A 268 16.86 25.56 6.94
CA ASP A 268 17.52 24.46 7.65
C ASP A 268 17.22 23.14 6.91
N VAL A 269 18.20 22.24 6.85
CA VAL A 269 18.10 20.93 6.18
C VAL A 269 16.88 20.15 6.68
N THR A 270 16.55 20.28 7.97
CA THR A 270 15.33 19.71 8.56
C THR A 270 14.07 20.20 7.85
N SER A 271 13.98 21.50 7.55
CA SER A 271 12.82 22.12 6.88
C SER A 271 12.68 21.66 5.44
N ALA A 272 13.79 21.59 4.69
CA ALA A 272 13.78 21.11 3.31
C ALA A 272 13.41 19.62 3.23
N LEU A 273 13.89 18.81 4.17
CA LEU A 273 13.53 17.40 4.25
C LEU A 273 12.06 17.21 4.64
N ALA A 274 11.58 18.00 5.60
CA ALA A 274 10.17 18.00 6.00
C ALA A 274 9.24 18.35 4.81
N GLU A 275 9.62 19.34 4.00
CA GLU A 275 8.89 19.70 2.79
C GLU A 275 8.90 18.58 1.75
N SER A 276 10.06 17.93 1.53
CA SER A 276 10.16 16.78 0.61
C SER A 276 9.29 15.60 1.05
N VAL A 277 9.34 15.25 2.35
CA VAL A 277 8.49 14.18 2.93
C VAL A 277 7.02 14.56 2.87
N GLN A 278 6.67 15.81 3.15
CA GLN A 278 5.29 16.29 3.06
C GLN A 278 4.78 16.25 1.61
N ALA A 279 5.58 16.68 0.64
CA ALA A 279 5.25 16.60 -0.78
C ALA A 279 4.91 15.15 -1.18
N PHE A 280 5.84 14.23 -0.92
CA PHE A 280 5.65 12.78 -1.18
C PHE A 280 4.37 12.21 -0.53
N LEU A 281 4.08 12.57 0.72
CA LEU A 281 2.89 12.08 1.44
C LEU A 281 1.60 12.82 1.06
N SER A 282 1.69 14.01 0.46
CA SER A 282 0.56 14.79 -0.01
C SER A 282 0.14 14.42 -1.43
N GLU A 283 1.10 14.14 -2.32
CA GLU A 283 0.83 13.66 -3.69
C GLU A 283 0.05 12.34 -3.67
N SER A 284 0.36 11.48 -2.69
CA SER A 284 -0.40 10.24 -2.44
C SER A 284 -1.85 10.45 -1.94
N LYS A 285 -2.30 11.67 -1.63
CA LYS A 285 -3.69 11.97 -1.21
C LYS A 285 -4.65 12.33 -2.34
N ASN A 286 -4.17 12.74 -3.52
CA ASN A 286 -5.03 13.37 -4.52
C ASN A 286 -5.96 12.35 -5.24
N GLU A 287 -7.24 12.69 -5.38
CA GLU A 287 -8.27 11.88 -6.08
C GLU A 287 -8.03 11.80 -7.60
N ILE A 288 -7.49 12.87 -8.21
CA ILE A 288 -7.03 12.87 -9.61
C ILE A 288 -5.54 12.55 -9.59
N ARG A 289 -5.20 11.28 -9.78
CA ARG A 289 -3.84 10.75 -9.67
C ARG A 289 -3.10 10.87 -11.00
N GLN A 290 -2.22 11.86 -11.15
CA GLN A 290 -1.20 11.78 -12.20
C GLN A 290 -0.09 10.83 -11.74
N GLY A 291 -0.01 9.61 -12.31
CA GLY A 291 1.16 8.73 -12.18
C GLY A 291 1.10 7.59 -11.14
N LEU A 292 0.00 7.44 -10.39
CA LEU A 292 -0.22 6.28 -9.51
C LEU A 292 -1.15 5.26 -10.16
N GLY A 293 -0.82 3.97 -10.03
CA GLY A 293 -1.55 2.87 -10.65
C GLY A 293 -0.69 1.60 -10.67
N SER A 294 -1.10 0.61 -11.43
CA SER A 294 -0.28 -0.54 -11.81
C SER A 294 -0.83 -1.12 -13.09
N ASN A 295 0.03 -1.73 -13.91
CA ASN A 295 -0.36 -2.69 -14.93
C ASN A 295 0.06 -4.10 -14.47
N ASN A 296 -0.74 -5.10 -14.79
CA ASN A 296 -0.24 -6.45 -14.95
C ASN A 296 -1.08 -7.20 -15.98
N TRP A 297 -0.45 -8.18 -16.62
CA TRP A 297 -1.12 -9.07 -17.55
C TRP A 297 -0.40 -10.41 -17.64
N VAL A 298 -1.14 -11.42 -18.08
CA VAL A 298 -0.63 -12.77 -18.33
C VAL A 298 -1.13 -13.26 -19.68
N VAL A 299 -0.21 -13.76 -20.48
CA VAL A 299 -0.48 -14.38 -21.78
C VAL A 299 -0.24 -15.88 -21.67
N SER A 300 -1.23 -16.68 -22.06
CA SER A 300 -1.15 -18.15 -22.13
C SER A 300 -0.08 -18.61 -23.12
N GLY A 301 0.53 -19.76 -22.83
CA GLY A 301 1.50 -20.39 -23.75
C GLY A 301 0.96 -20.68 -25.15
N ALA A 302 -0.37 -20.74 -25.34
CA ALA A 302 -1.00 -20.89 -26.66
C ALA A 302 -0.68 -19.74 -27.62
N HIS A 303 -0.39 -18.54 -27.10
CA HIS A 303 -0.14 -17.33 -27.87
C HIS A 303 1.36 -16.97 -27.96
N THR A 304 2.23 -17.73 -27.28
CA THR A 304 3.65 -17.39 -27.13
C THR A 304 4.57 -18.28 -27.96
N ALA A 305 5.72 -17.74 -28.35
CA ALA A 305 6.72 -18.43 -29.16
C ALA A 305 7.27 -19.71 -28.53
N THR A 306 7.27 -19.79 -27.20
CA THR A 306 7.88 -20.89 -26.43
C THR A 306 6.87 -21.95 -26.00
N GLY A 307 5.57 -21.71 -26.18
CA GLY A 307 4.52 -22.54 -25.59
C GLY A 307 4.39 -22.37 -24.07
N LYS A 308 5.09 -21.39 -23.45
CA LYS A 308 5.06 -21.12 -22.01
C LYS A 308 4.43 -19.75 -21.72
N PRO A 309 3.71 -19.60 -20.59
CA PRO A 309 3.11 -18.31 -20.24
C PRO A 309 4.13 -17.18 -20.13
N LEU A 310 3.68 -15.96 -20.44
CA LEU A 310 4.40 -14.72 -20.17
C LEU A 310 3.59 -13.91 -19.16
N LEU A 311 4.23 -13.48 -18.08
CA LEU A 311 3.64 -12.60 -17.06
C LEU A 311 4.44 -11.31 -16.99
N ALA A 312 3.75 -10.18 -17.06
CA ALA A 312 4.33 -8.86 -16.84
C ALA A 312 3.63 -8.19 -15.66
N ASN A 313 4.42 -7.59 -14.77
CA ASN A 313 3.92 -6.83 -13.65
C ASN A 313 4.70 -5.51 -13.54
N ASP A 314 3.98 -4.41 -13.54
CA ASP A 314 4.50 -3.06 -13.68
C ASP A 314 3.74 -2.12 -12.73
N THR A 315 4.29 -1.91 -11.54
CA THR A 315 3.65 -1.11 -10.49
C THR A 315 4.02 0.37 -10.63
N HIS A 316 3.03 1.26 -10.63
CA HIS A 316 3.22 2.71 -10.72
C HIS A 316 2.99 3.34 -9.35
N LEU A 317 4.09 3.45 -8.61
CA LEU A 317 4.14 4.21 -7.36
C LEU A 317 5.02 5.44 -7.56
N GLU A 318 4.91 6.39 -6.64
CA GLU A 318 5.65 7.66 -6.70
C GLU A 318 7.16 7.43 -6.90
N LEU A 319 7.74 8.16 -7.85
CA LEU A 319 9.16 8.02 -8.18
C LEU A 319 10.00 8.70 -7.11
N SER A 320 10.64 7.89 -6.28
CA SER A 320 11.45 8.35 -5.15
C SER A 320 12.88 7.86 -5.24
N ILE A 321 13.80 8.64 -4.67
CA ILE A 321 15.17 8.23 -4.42
C ILE A 321 15.37 8.20 -2.90
N PRO A 322 15.56 7.02 -2.29
CA PRO A 322 15.62 5.70 -2.92
C PRO A 322 14.21 5.14 -3.26
N SER A 323 14.11 4.29 -4.31
CA SER A 323 12.84 3.71 -4.76
C SER A 323 12.14 2.90 -3.66
N ILE A 324 10.81 2.87 -3.66
CA ILE A 324 10.02 2.10 -2.70
C ILE A 324 10.17 0.58 -2.85
N TRP A 325 10.56 0.09 -4.04
CA TRP A 325 10.81 -1.33 -4.27
C TRP A 325 12.26 -1.70 -4.00
N TYR A 326 12.45 -2.80 -3.29
CA TYR A 326 13.75 -3.39 -3.01
C TYR A 326 13.84 -4.77 -3.66
N GLU A 327 14.69 -4.89 -4.69
CA GLU A 327 14.94 -6.16 -5.36
C GLU A 327 15.91 -7.03 -4.54
N ILE A 328 15.58 -8.31 -4.37
CA ILE A 328 16.43 -9.27 -3.66
C ILE A 328 16.18 -10.70 -4.15
N HIS A 329 17.21 -11.54 -4.08
CA HIS A 329 17.14 -12.98 -4.32
C HIS A 329 17.41 -13.73 -3.01
N LEU A 330 16.44 -14.51 -2.54
CA LEU A 330 16.53 -15.30 -1.31
C LEU A 330 16.59 -16.79 -1.63
N THR A 331 17.54 -17.51 -1.04
CA THR A 331 17.68 -18.97 -1.21
C THR A 331 17.91 -19.68 0.12
N ALA A 332 17.11 -20.71 0.39
CA ALA A 332 17.26 -21.68 1.47
C ALA A 332 16.67 -23.04 1.04
N PRO A 333 16.82 -24.13 1.80
CA PRO A 333 16.17 -25.39 1.45
C PRO A 333 14.65 -25.22 1.25
N GLY A 334 14.15 -25.56 0.05
CA GLY A 334 12.74 -25.39 -0.32
C GLY A 334 12.34 -23.96 -0.71
N TRP A 335 13.29 -23.02 -0.77
CA TRP A 335 13.08 -21.62 -1.13
C TRP A 335 14.12 -21.16 -2.15
N ASN A 336 13.66 -20.77 -3.33
CA ASN A 336 14.49 -20.09 -4.31
C ASN A 336 13.63 -19.03 -4.99
N ILE A 337 13.68 -17.82 -4.46
CA ILE A 337 12.74 -16.76 -4.83
C ILE A 337 13.48 -15.46 -5.16
N LYS A 338 13.10 -14.85 -6.27
CA LYS A 338 13.60 -13.54 -6.69
C LYS A 338 12.43 -12.60 -6.95
N GLY A 339 12.57 -11.35 -6.52
CA GLY A 339 11.58 -10.32 -6.81
C GLY A 339 11.77 -9.07 -5.98
N PHE A 340 10.67 -8.38 -5.73
CA PHE A 340 10.60 -7.12 -5.01
C PHE A 340 9.87 -7.27 -3.67
N THR A 341 10.35 -6.53 -2.68
CA THR A 341 9.68 -6.32 -1.40
C THR A 341 9.74 -4.83 -1.02
N LEU A 342 9.06 -4.46 0.07
CA LEU A 342 9.11 -3.12 0.64
C LEU A 342 10.23 -3.03 1.69
N PRO A 343 10.91 -1.87 1.82
CA PRO A 343 11.81 -1.60 2.94
C PRO A 343 11.10 -1.80 4.28
N GLY A 344 11.54 -2.78 5.07
CA GLY A 344 10.90 -3.17 6.33
C GLY A 344 9.96 -4.37 6.26
N ALA A 345 9.72 -4.93 5.07
CA ALA A 345 8.92 -6.14 4.87
C ALA A 345 9.81 -7.37 4.56
N PRO A 346 9.70 -8.48 5.33
CA PRO A 346 10.45 -9.69 5.07
C PRO A 346 9.95 -10.42 3.83
N MET A 347 10.77 -11.35 3.32
CA MET A 347 10.54 -12.15 2.12
C MET A 347 10.26 -11.28 0.89
N ILE A 348 9.50 -11.80 -0.09
CA ILE A 348 9.21 -11.17 -1.38
C ILE A 348 7.70 -11.01 -1.51
N ILE A 349 7.26 -9.84 -1.98
CA ILE A 349 5.85 -9.53 -2.22
C ILE A 349 5.51 -9.81 -3.68
N ILE A 350 6.32 -9.36 -4.64
CA ILE A 350 6.11 -9.55 -6.09
C ILE A 350 7.31 -10.29 -6.65
N GLY A 351 7.11 -11.37 -7.42
CA GLY A 351 8.25 -12.06 -7.99
C GLY A 351 7.93 -13.42 -8.58
N HIS A 352 8.94 -14.28 -8.58
CA HIS A 352 8.84 -15.64 -9.06
C HIS A 352 9.77 -16.57 -8.28
N ASN A 353 9.45 -17.87 -8.34
CA ASN A 353 10.32 -18.94 -7.88
C ASN A 353 10.59 -19.93 -9.04
N ASP A 354 11.07 -21.12 -8.73
CA ASP A 354 11.37 -22.16 -9.73
C ASP A 354 10.14 -22.67 -10.50
N ARG A 355 8.92 -22.40 -10.02
CA ARG A 355 7.68 -23.01 -10.51
C ARG A 355 6.63 -22.01 -10.94
N ILE A 356 6.52 -20.87 -10.27
CA ILE A 356 5.45 -19.89 -10.47
C ILE A 356 5.99 -18.47 -10.52
N ALA A 357 5.26 -17.58 -11.18
CA ALA A 357 5.41 -16.13 -11.13
C ALA A 357 4.08 -15.47 -10.75
N TRP A 358 4.15 -14.33 -10.07
CA TRP A 358 2.96 -13.56 -9.69
C TRP A 358 3.21 -12.06 -9.64
N GLY A 359 2.12 -11.31 -9.72
CA GLY A 359 2.12 -9.86 -9.68
C GLY A 359 0.81 -9.31 -9.13
N PHE A 360 0.81 -8.03 -8.78
CA PHE A 360 -0.31 -7.34 -8.17
C PHE A 360 -0.59 -5.98 -8.81
N THR A 361 -1.86 -5.69 -9.01
CA THR A 361 -2.38 -4.32 -9.17
C THR A 361 -3.43 -4.07 -8.10
N ASN A 362 -3.56 -2.83 -7.63
CA ASN A 362 -4.67 -2.47 -6.74
C ASN A 362 -6.02 -2.73 -7.43
N ASN A 363 -6.99 -3.29 -6.72
CA ASN A 363 -8.33 -3.56 -7.24
C ASN A 363 -9.29 -2.36 -7.01
N GLY A 364 -9.03 -1.53 -6.00
CA GLY A 364 -9.91 -0.41 -5.67
C GLY A 364 -11.16 -0.77 -4.85
N ALA A 365 -11.28 -2.05 -4.45
CA ALA A 365 -12.41 -2.54 -3.65
C ALA A 365 -12.75 -1.63 -2.48
N ASP A 366 -14.04 -1.51 -2.22
CA ASP A 366 -14.57 -0.73 -1.13
C ASP A 366 -14.53 -1.48 0.19
N VAL A 367 -13.65 -1.00 1.07
CA VAL A 367 -13.27 -1.64 2.33
C VAL A 367 -13.35 -0.67 3.51
N GLN A 368 -14.04 0.46 3.30
CA GLN A 368 -14.24 1.53 4.26
C GLN A 368 -15.72 1.93 4.29
N ASP A 369 -16.15 2.52 5.39
CA ASP A 369 -17.43 3.22 5.49
C ASP A 369 -17.34 4.36 6.50
N LEU A 370 -18.01 5.47 6.19
CA LEU A 370 -18.14 6.60 7.11
C LEU A 370 -19.50 6.59 7.82
N TYR A 371 -19.48 6.49 9.15
CA TYR A 371 -20.67 6.52 9.99
C TYR A 371 -20.85 7.88 10.66
N VAL A 372 -22.06 8.45 10.58
CA VAL A 372 -22.43 9.70 11.25
C VAL A 372 -22.89 9.40 12.67
N GLU A 373 -22.05 9.72 13.63
CA GLU A 373 -22.26 9.51 15.06
C GLU A 373 -22.89 10.74 15.71
N THR A 374 -23.94 10.51 16.50
CA THR A 374 -24.58 11.57 17.31
C THR A 374 -24.03 11.54 18.72
N PHE A 375 -23.29 12.59 19.12
CA PHE A 375 -22.74 12.72 20.47
C PHE A 375 -23.72 13.41 21.44
N ASN A 376 -23.66 13.03 22.71
CA ASN A 376 -24.48 13.62 23.77
C ASN A 376 -23.98 15.05 24.09
N PRO A 377 -24.79 16.10 23.87
CA PRO A 377 -24.37 17.48 24.17
C PRO A 377 -24.09 17.73 25.66
N ALA A 378 -24.68 16.93 26.56
CA ALA A 378 -24.48 17.03 28.00
C ALA A 378 -23.28 16.21 28.51
N SER A 379 -22.81 15.23 27.73
CA SER A 379 -21.70 14.34 28.07
C SER A 379 -20.90 14.02 26.80
N PRO A 380 -19.90 14.83 26.43
CA PRO A 380 -19.28 14.79 25.10
C PRO A 380 -18.47 13.51 24.79
N ASP A 381 -18.27 12.64 25.79
CA ASP A 381 -17.66 11.32 25.61
C ASP A 381 -18.69 10.21 25.39
N GLU A 382 -19.98 10.53 25.32
CA GLU A 382 -21.06 9.59 25.01
C GLU A 382 -21.64 9.83 23.61
N TYR A 383 -22.00 8.76 22.93
CA TYR A 383 -22.64 8.77 21.62
C TYR A 383 -23.83 7.83 21.58
N ARG A 384 -24.74 8.05 20.64
CA ARG A 384 -26.02 7.35 20.57
C ARG A 384 -25.87 6.02 19.84
N VAL A 385 -26.31 4.93 20.49
CA VAL A 385 -26.36 3.59 19.92
C VAL A 385 -27.72 2.97 20.27
N LYS A 386 -28.52 2.63 19.26
CA LYS A 386 -29.84 2.00 19.40
C LYS A 386 -30.76 2.73 20.40
N GLY A 387 -30.71 4.06 20.36
CA GLY A 387 -31.50 4.92 21.26
C GLY A 387 -30.91 5.15 22.65
N ALA A 388 -29.80 4.50 23.03
CA ALA A 388 -29.12 4.67 24.32
C ALA A 388 -27.79 5.44 24.18
N TRP A 389 -27.39 6.16 25.24
CA TRP A 389 -26.08 6.79 25.31
C TRP A 389 -25.01 5.78 25.74
N THR A 390 -23.97 5.64 24.93
CA THR A 390 -22.84 4.73 25.15
C THR A 390 -21.55 5.52 25.21
N LYS A 391 -20.66 5.20 26.15
CA LYS A 391 -19.37 5.86 26.27
C LYS A 391 -18.43 5.45 25.12
N ALA A 392 -17.86 6.43 24.42
CA ALA A 392 -16.80 6.22 23.45
C ALA A 392 -15.46 5.93 24.15
N GLN A 393 -14.58 5.21 23.46
CA GLN A 393 -13.19 5.08 23.90
C GLN A 393 -12.44 6.36 23.56
N VAL A 394 -11.58 6.81 24.48
CA VAL A 394 -10.79 8.03 24.32
C VAL A 394 -9.34 7.68 24.59
N PHE A 395 -8.48 7.95 23.61
CA PHE A 395 -7.04 7.86 23.74
C PHE A 395 -6.47 9.27 23.79
N ASP A 396 -5.65 9.55 24.79
CA ASP A 396 -4.86 10.78 24.87
C ASP A 396 -3.48 10.46 24.31
N GLU A 397 -3.27 10.79 23.04
CA GLU A 397 -2.03 10.52 22.32
C GLU A 397 -1.06 11.70 22.49
N THR A 398 0.15 11.42 22.96
CA THR A 398 1.24 12.40 22.99
C THR A 398 2.06 12.30 21.71
N ILE A 399 2.17 13.41 20.98
CA ILE A 399 3.03 13.53 19.79
C ILE A 399 4.20 14.45 20.14
N HIS A 400 5.42 13.92 20.13
CA HIS A 400 6.62 14.73 20.33
C HIS A 400 6.91 15.55 19.07
N VAL A 401 7.20 16.85 19.23
CA VAL A 401 7.45 17.77 18.10
C VAL A 401 8.81 18.43 18.26
N LYS A 402 9.71 18.19 17.29
CA LYS A 402 11.06 18.77 17.31
C LYS A 402 11.01 20.30 17.37
N GLY A 403 11.64 20.84 18.41
CA GLY A 403 11.72 22.29 18.63
C GLY A 403 10.45 22.93 19.20
N GLN A 404 9.43 22.15 19.59
CA GLN A 404 8.20 22.63 20.22
C GLN A 404 7.85 21.78 21.45
N ALA A 405 6.79 22.18 22.17
CA ALA A 405 6.22 21.34 23.22
C ALA A 405 5.49 20.14 22.60
N ASP A 406 5.30 19.10 23.40
CA ASP A 406 4.49 17.95 23.01
C ASP A 406 3.07 18.39 22.65
N GLU A 407 2.54 17.84 21.56
CA GLU A 407 1.16 18.02 21.15
C GLU A 407 0.32 16.89 21.73
N HIS A 408 -0.74 17.24 22.46
CA HIS A 408 -1.72 16.28 22.97
C HIS A 408 -2.91 16.16 22.01
N LEU A 409 -3.15 14.96 21.50
CA LEU A 409 -4.25 14.65 20.59
C LEU A 409 -5.23 13.70 21.25
N LYS A 410 -6.45 14.18 21.48
CA LYS A 410 -7.57 13.35 21.91
C LYS A 410 -8.16 12.58 20.72
N VAL A 411 -7.92 11.28 20.65
CA VAL A 411 -8.52 10.39 19.64
C VAL A 411 -9.74 9.70 20.24
N THR A 412 -10.92 10.00 19.71
CA THR A 412 -12.19 9.36 20.10
C THR A 412 -12.51 8.22 19.16
N VAL A 413 -12.83 7.05 19.70
CA VAL A 413 -13.15 5.82 18.95
C VAL A 413 -14.51 5.30 19.39
N THR A 414 -15.44 5.16 18.45
CA THR A 414 -16.77 4.57 18.65
C THR A 414 -16.76 3.08 18.27
N ARG A 415 -17.93 2.42 18.25
CA ARG A 415 -18.06 1.04 17.76
C ARG A 415 -17.66 0.88 16.28
N HIS A 416 -17.78 1.95 15.49
CA HIS A 416 -17.44 1.92 14.07
C HIS A 416 -15.99 2.28 13.80
N GLY A 417 -15.31 2.98 14.70
CA GLY A 417 -13.90 3.32 14.56
C GLY A 417 -13.57 4.74 15.04
N PRO A 418 -12.38 5.26 14.70
CA PRO A 418 -11.97 6.60 15.10
C PRO A 418 -12.83 7.68 14.42
N ILE A 419 -13.10 8.77 15.15
CA ILE A 419 -13.67 9.98 14.57
C ILE A 419 -12.58 10.67 13.72
N VAL A 420 -12.75 10.64 12.40
CA VAL A 420 -11.79 11.21 11.45
C VAL A 420 -12.17 12.64 11.02
N HIS A 421 -13.44 13.00 11.14
CA HIS A 421 -13.93 14.32 10.79
C HIS A 421 -15.06 14.77 11.73
N ARG A 422 -15.15 16.07 11.96
CA ARG A 422 -16.24 16.71 12.71
C ARG A 422 -16.74 17.93 11.97
N GLU A 423 -18.05 18.03 11.84
CA GLU A 423 -18.80 19.23 11.48
C GLU A 423 -19.62 19.67 12.72
N GLU A 424 -20.22 20.86 12.71
CA GLU A 424 -20.80 21.49 13.91
C GLU A 424 -21.65 20.54 14.79
N ASP A 425 -22.55 19.76 14.18
CA ASP A 425 -23.45 18.82 14.84
C ASP A 425 -23.18 17.34 14.52
N LYS A 426 -22.16 17.04 13.71
CA LYS A 426 -21.88 15.68 13.20
C LYS A 426 -20.45 15.25 13.49
N ALA A 427 -20.29 14.01 13.92
CA ALA A 427 -19.00 13.35 14.02
C ALA A 427 -18.97 12.15 13.07
N TYR A 428 -17.92 12.04 12.27
CA TYR A 428 -17.80 10.99 11.27
C TYR A 428 -16.78 9.96 11.73
N ALA A 429 -17.26 8.75 12.06
CA ALA A 429 -16.45 7.61 12.44
C ALA A 429 -16.08 6.78 11.21
N LEU A 430 -14.79 6.48 11.03
CA LEU A 430 -14.32 5.66 9.93
C LEU A 430 -14.21 4.20 10.36
N ARG A 431 -15.01 3.32 9.75
CA ARG A 431 -14.79 1.87 9.82
C ARG A 431 -13.94 1.43 8.66
N TRP A 432 -12.91 0.64 8.93
CA TRP A 432 -11.96 0.21 7.91
C TRP A 432 -11.44 -1.18 8.22
N THR A 433 -11.41 -2.05 7.22
CA THR A 433 -10.82 -3.40 7.33
C THR A 433 -9.36 -3.40 7.81
N ALA A 434 -8.62 -2.31 7.59
CA ALA A 434 -7.26 -2.13 8.08
C ALA A 434 -7.15 -2.10 9.61
N THR A 435 -8.20 -1.68 10.32
CA THR A 435 -8.22 -1.55 11.79
C THR A 435 -8.95 -2.70 12.47
N GLU A 436 -9.61 -3.57 11.72
CA GLU A 436 -10.18 -4.83 12.21
C GLU A 436 -9.07 -5.80 12.67
N PRO A 437 -9.31 -6.68 13.66
CA PRO A 437 -8.31 -7.64 14.15
C PRO A 437 -7.69 -8.48 13.01
N SER A 438 -6.35 -8.53 12.96
CA SER A 438 -5.56 -9.17 11.90
C SER A 438 -5.60 -8.48 10.53
N GLY A 439 -6.24 -7.31 10.40
CA GLY A 439 -6.37 -6.58 9.15
C GLY A 439 -5.05 -6.14 8.50
N LEU A 440 -4.00 -5.90 9.31
CA LEU A 440 -2.67 -5.52 8.82
C LEU A 440 -1.72 -6.71 8.61
N ALA A 441 -2.08 -7.88 9.14
CA ALA A 441 -1.25 -9.09 9.10
C ALA A 441 -1.44 -9.86 7.78
N ASN A 442 -0.84 -9.35 6.70
CA ASN A 442 -0.87 -9.98 5.39
C ASN A 442 0.11 -11.16 5.24
N SER A 443 -0.21 -12.06 4.31
CA SER A 443 0.48 -13.34 4.11
C SER A 443 1.29 -13.44 2.81
N TYR A 444 1.50 -12.32 2.10
CA TYR A 444 2.27 -12.29 0.84
C TYR A 444 3.66 -12.91 0.97
N THR A 445 4.27 -12.82 2.15
CA THR A 445 5.60 -13.36 2.48
C THR A 445 5.71 -14.87 2.24
N TRP A 446 4.59 -15.60 2.20
CA TRP A 446 4.55 -17.05 2.02
C TRP A 446 4.34 -17.50 0.56
N LEU A 447 4.06 -16.58 -0.36
CA LEU A 447 3.88 -16.90 -1.79
C LEU A 447 5.11 -17.58 -2.39
N GLY A 448 6.30 -17.31 -1.84
CA GLY A 448 7.52 -17.95 -2.29
C GLY A 448 7.60 -19.46 -2.14
N LYS A 449 6.78 -20.05 -1.26
CA LYS A 449 6.65 -21.51 -1.13
C LYS A 449 5.69 -22.13 -2.14
N ALA A 450 4.79 -21.35 -2.73
CA ALA A 450 3.74 -21.90 -3.58
C ALA A 450 4.33 -22.47 -4.88
N ARG A 451 3.86 -23.66 -5.28
CA ARG A 451 4.39 -24.41 -6.42
C ARG A 451 3.40 -24.60 -7.56
N ASN A 452 2.14 -24.26 -7.33
CA ASN A 452 1.00 -24.47 -8.22
C ASN A 452 -0.15 -23.50 -7.86
N TRP A 453 -1.15 -23.42 -8.73
CA TRP A 453 -2.32 -22.55 -8.58
C TRP A 453 -3.05 -22.73 -7.24
N ARG A 454 -3.22 -23.99 -6.80
CA ARG A 454 -3.94 -24.29 -5.56
C ARG A 454 -3.23 -23.70 -4.34
N GLU A 455 -1.91 -23.85 -4.26
CA GLU A 455 -1.11 -23.28 -3.17
C GLU A 455 -1.04 -21.74 -3.25
N PHE A 456 -0.97 -21.17 -4.45
CA PHE A 456 -1.06 -19.73 -4.65
C PHE A 456 -2.39 -19.18 -4.10
N ARG A 457 -3.51 -19.79 -4.50
CA ARG A 457 -4.85 -19.42 -4.04
C ARG A 457 -5.03 -19.55 -2.52
N GLU A 458 -4.49 -20.60 -1.92
CA GLU A 458 -4.54 -20.78 -0.46
C GLU A 458 -3.79 -19.69 0.31
N ASN A 459 -2.66 -19.21 -0.23
CA ASN A 459 -1.99 -18.04 0.35
C ASN A 459 -2.84 -16.78 0.17
N MET A 460 -3.38 -16.56 -1.03
CA MET A 460 -4.22 -15.39 -1.32
C MET A 460 -5.51 -15.34 -0.47
N ARG A 461 -6.07 -16.48 -0.04
CA ARG A 461 -7.23 -16.55 0.87
C ARG A 461 -6.99 -15.86 2.22
N ARG A 462 -5.73 -15.80 2.65
CA ARG A 462 -5.29 -15.24 3.94
C ARG A 462 -4.93 -13.77 3.86
N VAL A 463 -5.01 -13.15 2.69
CA VAL A 463 -4.77 -11.72 2.51
C VAL A 463 -6.04 -10.95 2.89
N TRP A 464 -5.89 -9.95 3.76
CA TRP A 464 -6.99 -9.08 4.17
C TRP A 464 -7.13 -7.85 3.27
N GLY A 465 -6.00 -7.33 2.79
CA GLY A 465 -5.94 -6.16 1.93
C GLY A 465 -4.58 -5.46 2.07
N PRO A 466 -4.36 -4.28 1.47
CA PRO A 466 -5.27 -3.55 0.57
C PRO A 466 -5.69 -4.43 -0.61
N ALA A 467 -6.88 -4.24 -1.15
CA ALA A 467 -7.45 -5.15 -2.14
C ALA A 467 -6.56 -5.28 -3.39
N GLN A 468 -6.07 -6.49 -3.68
CA GLN A 468 -5.19 -6.74 -4.82
C GLN A 468 -5.86 -7.64 -5.86
N ASN A 469 -5.65 -7.29 -7.12
CA ASN A 469 -5.74 -8.17 -8.26
C ASN A 469 -4.44 -8.98 -8.38
N GLY A 470 -4.45 -10.25 -7.97
CA GLY A 470 -3.32 -11.15 -8.07
C GLY A 470 -3.33 -11.94 -9.36
N VAL A 471 -2.30 -11.77 -10.19
CA VAL A 471 -2.10 -12.57 -11.41
C VAL A 471 -1.05 -13.66 -11.19
N TYR A 472 -1.18 -14.75 -11.93
CA TYR A 472 -0.41 -15.98 -11.75
C TYR A 472 0.00 -16.59 -13.10
N ALA A 473 1.21 -17.14 -13.15
CA ALA A 473 1.65 -18.01 -14.24
C ALA A 473 2.54 -19.14 -13.68
N ASP A 474 2.50 -20.32 -14.31
CA ASP A 474 3.38 -21.43 -13.94
C ASP A 474 4.08 -22.13 -15.10
N VAL A 475 5.10 -22.92 -14.73
CA VAL A 475 5.90 -23.71 -15.68
C VAL A 475 5.12 -24.85 -16.32
N ASP A 476 3.97 -25.25 -15.77
CA ASP A 476 3.12 -26.31 -16.31
C ASP A 476 2.18 -25.78 -17.40
N GLY A 477 2.09 -24.45 -17.56
CA GLY A 477 1.36 -23.77 -18.63
C GLY A 477 0.11 -23.02 -18.16
N ASN A 478 -0.17 -22.99 -16.86
CA ASN A 478 -1.37 -22.35 -16.35
C ASN A 478 -1.18 -20.84 -16.20
N ILE A 479 -2.25 -20.09 -16.44
CA ILE A 479 -2.39 -18.68 -16.11
C ILE A 479 -3.60 -18.49 -15.21
N GLY A 480 -3.53 -17.57 -14.24
CA GLY A 480 -4.62 -17.39 -13.29
C GLY A 480 -4.73 -15.98 -12.75
N TYR A 481 -5.90 -15.70 -12.19
CA TYR A 481 -6.26 -14.45 -11.56
C TYR A 481 -7.08 -14.71 -10.30
N VAL A 482 -6.78 -14.00 -9.22
CA VAL A 482 -7.57 -13.96 -7.99
C VAL A 482 -7.54 -12.57 -7.40
N MET A 483 -8.72 -12.03 -7.11
CA MET A 483 -8.86 -10.89 -6.22
C MET A 483 -8.70 -11.36 -4.77
N ALA A 484 -7.88 -10.66 -3.98
CA ALA A 484 -7.80 -10.90 -2.54
C ALA A 484 -8.02 -9.63 -1.73
N ALA A 485 -9.05 -9.68 -0.89
CA ALA A 485 -9.42 -8.66 0.07
C ALA A 485 -10.45 -9.23 1.07
N ARG A 486 -10.72 -8.49 2.13
CA ARG A 486 -11.95 -8.58 2.91
C ARG A 486 -12.86 -7.44 2.48
N VAL A 487 -13.81 -7.72 1.60
CA VAL A 487 -14.82 -6.74 1.16
C VAL A 487 -16.05 -6.88 2.04
N PRO A 488 -16.49 -5.86 2.78
CA PRO A 488 -17.61 -5.95 3.70
C PRO A 488 -18.95 -6.16 2.97
N ILE A 489 -19.79 -7.02 3.53
CA ILE A 489 -21.20 -7.16 3.15
C ILE A 489 -22.01 -6.24 4.05
N ARG A 490 -22.64 -5.23 3.46
CA ARG A 490 -23.44 -4.22 4.16
C ARG A 490 -24.90 -4.65 4.16
N LYS A 491 -25.60 -4.45 5.28
CA LYS A 491 -27.05 -4.75 5.37
C LYS A 491 -27.89 -3.82 4.48
N LYS A 492 -27.43 -2.60 4.23
CA LYS A 492 -28.11 -1.61 3.40
C LYS A 492 -27.11 -0.67 2.74
N GLY A 493 -27.28 -0.47 1.43
CA GLY A 493 -26.44 0.40 0.62
C GLY A 493 -25.02 -0.15 0.40
N HIS A 494 -24.18 0.65 -0.27
CA HIS A 494 -22.86 0.22 -0.76
C HIS A 494 -21.69 1.05 -0.23
N GLY A 495 -21.89 1.88 0.80
CA GLY A 495 -20.81 2.70 1.37
C GLY A 495 -20.41 3.92 0.53
N GLU A 496 -21.27 4.34 -0.39
CA GLU A 496 -20.98 5.44 -1.32
C GLU A 496 -21.02 6.83 -0.65
N VAL A 497 -21.78 6.95 0.44
CA VAL A 497 -22.00 8.18 1.20
C VAL A 497 -22.04 7.87 2.69
N PRO A 498 -21.81 8.86 3.56
CA PRO A 498 -21.84 8.64 5.00
C PRO A 498 -23.24 8.18 5.46
N VAL A 499 -23.28 7.18 6.32
CA VAL A 499 -24.51 6.52 6.79
C VAL A 499 -24.76 6.79 8.28
N PRO A 500 -26.01 6.75 8.78
CA PRO A 500 -26.29 6.88 10.21
C PRO A 500 -25.59 5.81 11.06
N GLY A 501 -24.95 6.23 12.16
CA GLY A 501 -24.27 5.34 13.11
C GLY A 501 -25.11 4.95 14.34
N ASP A 502 -26.32 5.49 14.50
CA ASP A 502 -27.14 5.27 15.70
C ASP A 502 -28.02 4.01 15.61
N THR A 503 -28.17 3.41 14.43
CA THR A 503 -28.91 2.15 14.17
C THR A 503 -27.99 1.05 13.67
N ASP A 504 -28.53 -0.16 13.43
CA ASP A 504 -27.78 -1.29 12.88
C ASP A 504 -28.03 -1.50 11.38
N ASP A 505 -28.75 -0.57 10.74
CA ASP A 505 -29.28 -0.74 9.38
C ASP A 505 -28.16 -0.81 8.32
N HIS A 506 -27.02 -0.17 8.59
CA HIS A 506 -25.86 -0.11 7.71
C HIS A 506 -24.66 -0.94 8.19
N GLU A 507 -24.83 -1.68 9.29
CA GLU A 507 -23.75 -2.50 9.86
C GLU A 507 -23.24 -3.55 8.88
N TRP A 508 -21.95 -3.87 9.01
CA TRP A 508 -21.34 -4.99 8.29
C TRP A 508 -21.87 -6.30 8.86
N SER A 509 -22.38 -7.17 7.98
CA SER A 509 -22.86 -8.51 8.33
C SER A 509 -21.78 -9.59 8.18
N GLY A 510 -20.66 -9.25 7.56
CA GLY A 510 -19.54 -10.14 7.29
C GLY A 510 -18.70 -9.60 6.14
N TYR A 511 -17.96 -10.49 5.49
CA TYR A 511 -17.19 -10.19 4.29
C TYR A 511 -17.59 -11.14 3.17
N ILE A 512 -17.44 -10.71 1.91
CA ILE A 512 -17.64 -11.58 0.76
C ILE A 512 -16.74 -12.82 0.94
N PRO A 513 -17.30 -14.05 0.89
CA PRO A 513 -16.52 -15.27 0.97
C PRO A 513 -15.43 -15.27 -0.09
N PHE A 514 -14.22 -15.71 0.26
CA PHE A 514 -13.09 -15.67 -0.67
C PHE A 514 -13.38 -16.40 -2.00
N ASP A 515 -14.10 -17.52 -1.95
CA ASP A 515 -14.45 -18.29 -3.16
C ASP A 515 -15.51 -17.61 -4.04
N ARG A 516 -16.16 -16.56 -3.53
CA ARG A 516 -17.09 -15.69 -4.27
C ARG A 516 -16.41 -14.42 -4.82
N LEU A 517 -15.16 -14.14 -4.44
CA LEU A 517 -14.39 -13.04 -5.03
C LEU A 517 -13.98 -13.39 -6.48
N PRO A 518 -13.74 -12.39 -7.35
CA PRO A 518 -13.37 -12.62 -8.74
C PRO A 518 -12.13 -13.50 -8.90
N GLN A 519 -12.28 -14.59 -9.66
CA GLN A 519 -11.23 -15.57 -9.91
C GLN A 519 -11.34 -16.12 -11.34
N ALA A 520 -10.20 -16.43 -11.95
CA ALA A 520 -10.14 -17.11 -13.24
C ALA A 520 -8.90 -18.01 -13.31
N LEU A 521 -9.03 -19.18 -13.93
CA LEU A 521 -7.92 -20.09 -14.22
C LEU A 521 -8.05 -20.52 -15.68
N ASN A 522 -7.01 -20.24 -16.48
CA ASN A 522 -6.94 -20.56 -17.90
C ASN A 522 -8.19 -20.10 -18.68
N PRO A 523 -8.52 -18.79 -18.69
CA PRO A 523 -9.64 -18.29 -19.48
C PRO A 523 -9.45 -18.61 -20.97
N GLU A 524 -10.55 -18.81 -21.70
CA GLU A 524 -10.53 -19.22 -23.11
C GLU A 524 -9.75 -18.24 -24.01
N SER A 525 -9.83 -16.94 -23.70
CA SER A 525 -9.05 -15.90 -24.39
C SER A 525 -7.54 -16.14 -24.32
N GLY A 526 -7.06 -16.90 -23.33
CA GLY A 526 -5.65 -17.06 -23.02
C GLY A 526 -4.98 -15.76 -22.55
N LEU A 527 -5.76 -14.77 -22.11
CA LEU A 527 -5.28 -13.45 -21.71
C LEU A 527 -5.96 -13.01 -20.40
N ILE A 528 -5.16 -12.46 -19.49
CA ILE A 528 -5.61 -11.82 -18.25
C ILE A 528 -4.98 -10.44 -18.21
N VAL A 529 -5.77 -9.38 -18.02
CA VAL A 529 -5.28 -7.99 -17.88
C VAL A 529 -6.16 -7.31 -16.83
N THR A 530 -5.56 -6.56 -15.90
CA THR A 530 -6.34 -5.84 -14.87
C THR A 530 -6.13 -4.34 -14.94
N ALA A 531 -4.87 -3.91 -14.91
CA ALA A 531 -4.44 -2.50 -14.93
C ALA A 531 -5.32 -1.55 -14.09
N ASN A 532 -5.75 -2.01 -12.90
CA ASN A 532 -6.72 -1.33 -12.00
C ASN A 532 -8.13 -1.07 -12.55
N ALA A 533 -8.39 -1.38 -13.82
CA ALA A 533 -9.68 -1.21 -14.45
C ALA A 533 -10.70 -2.25 -13.93
N ARG A 534 -11.94 -2.11 -14.39
CA ARG A 534 -13.03 -3.01 -14.05
C ARG A 534 -12.74 -4.43 -14.52
N VAL A 535 -12.58 -5.34 -13.56
CA VAL A 535 -12.25 -6.76 -13.81
C VAL A 535 -13.48 -7.67 -13.89
N VAL A 536 -14.65 -7.16 -13.47
CA VAL A 536 -15.90 -7.93 -13.40
C VAL A 536 -16.95 -7.40 -14.38
N GLY A 537 -17.56 -8.30 -15.14
CA GLY A 537 -18.66 -7.96 -16.04
C GLY A 537 -20.00 -7.73 -15.31
N PRO A 538 -21.03 -7.27 -16.02
CA PRO A 538 -22.32 -6.86 -15.45
C PRO A 538 -23.08 -7.99 -14.74
N ASN A 539 -22.75 -9.26 -15.02
CA ASN A 539 -23.39 -10.41 -14.38
C ASN A 539 -22.78 -10.78 -13.01
N TYR A 540 -21.65 -10.18 -12.63
CA TYR A 540 -21.05 -10.41 -11.32
C TYR A 540 -21.85 -9.66 -10.24
N LYS A 541 -22.54 -10.42 -9.39
CA LYS A 541 -23.51 -9.88 -8.42
C LYS A 541 -22.88 -9.20 -7.18
N PRO A 542 -21.83 -9.74 -6.54
CA PRO A 542 -21.31 -9.10 -5.33
C PRO A 542 -20.77 -7.69 -5.60
N TYR A 543 -21.16 -6.70 -4.80
CA TYR A 543 -20.60 -5.35 -4.92
C TYR A 543 -19.14 -5.33 -4.47
N LEU A 544 -18.25 -4.84 -5.32
CA LEU A 544 -16.83 -4.66 -5.00
C LEU A 544 -16.51 -3.20 -4.75
N THR A 545 -16.82 -2.34 -5.72
CA THR A 545 -16.57 -0.91 -5.70
C THR A 545 -17.18 -0.26 -6.94
N ASP A 546 -17.35 1.06 -6.86
CA ASP A 546 -17.67 1.98 -7.96
C ASP A 546 -16.46 2.85 -8.37
N ARG A 547 -15.23 2.36 -8.14
CA ARG A 547 -13.95 3.11 -8.26
C ARG A 547 -12.96 2.46 -9.22
N TRP A 548 -13.46 1.92 -10.30
CA TRP A 548 -12.57 1.40 -11.30
C TRP A 548 -11.73 2.54 -11.89
N GLU A 549 -10.43 2.29 -12.11
CA GLU A 549 -9.61 3.23 -12.88
C GLU A 549 -10.07 3.20 -14.35
N GLU A 550 -9.80 4.29 -15.08
CA GLU A 550 -10.21 4.42 -16.48
C GLU A 550 -9.71 3.25 -17.34
N PRO A 551 -10.54 2.72 -18.27
CA PRO A 551 -10.26 1.47 -18.98
C PRO A 551 -9.14 1.59 -20.02
N TYR A 552 -8.68 2.80 -20.34
CA TYR A 552 -7.81 3.06 -21.48
C TYR A 552 -6.53 2.22 -21.49
N ARG A 553 -5.93 1.97 -20.31
CA ARG A 553 -4.72 1.13 -20.19
C ARG A 553 -5.02 -0.33 -20.47
N THR A 554 -6.07 -0.87 -19.87
CA THR A 554 -6.51 -2.26 -20.13
C THR A 554 -6.88 -2.44 -21.59
N ALA A 555 -7.68 -1.55 -22.17
CA ALA A 555 -8.05 -1.57 -23.58
C ALA A 555 -6.83 -1.52 -24.50
N ARG A 556 -5.84 -0.68 -24.19
CA ARG A 556 -4.61 -0.59 -24.99
C ARG A 556 -3.77 -1.87 -24.90
N ILE A 557 -3.66 -2.48 -23.71
CA ILE A 557 -2.97 -3.76 -23.55
C ILE A 557 -3.69 -4.86 -24.35
N TYR A 558 -5.03 -4.89 -24.31
CA TYR A 558 -5.82 -5.81 -25.12
C TYR A 558 -5.59 -5.61 -26.63
N ASP A 559 -5.63 -4.39 -27.15
CA ASP A 559 -5.36 -4.09 -28.56
C ASP A 559 -3.98 -4.59 -29.04
N LEU A 560 -2.99 -4.53 -28.16
CA LEU A 560 -1.62 -4.94 -28.48
C LEU A 560 -1.40 -6.45 -28.42
N LEU A 561 -2.23 -7.18 -27.67
CA LEU A 561 -2.02 -8.60 -27.35
C LEU A 561 -3.09 -9.55 -27.87
N HIS A 562 -4.35 -9.09 -27.94
CA HIS A 562 -5.47 -9.89 -28.42
C HIS A 562 -5.22 -10.36 -29.85
N ASP A 563 -5.54 -11.63 -30.11
CA ASP A 563 -5.31 -12.35 -31.38
C ASP A 563 -3.86 -12.36 -31.90
N ARG A 564 -2.87 -11.97 -31.07
CA ARG A 564 -1.45 -12.08 -31.41
C ARG A 564 -0.93 -13.48 -31.09
N HIS A 565 -0.01 -13.94 -31.93
CA HIS A 565 0.61 -15.26 -31.86
C HIS A 565 2.14 -15.09 -31.93
N ASP A 566 2.89 -16.12 -31.54
CA ASP A 566 4.36 -16.09 -31.45
C ASP A 566 4.90 -14.95 -30.55
N LEU A 567 4.14 -14.55 -29.52
CA LEU A 567 4.52 -13.50 -28.58
C LEU A 567 5.77 -13.90 -27.78
N ARG A 568 6.65 -12.91 -27.55
CA ARG A 568 7.94 -13.08 -26.84
C ARG A 568 8.07 -12.07 -25.68
N PRO A 569 9.01 -12.27 -24.75
CA PRO A 569 9.28 -11.29 -23.70
C PRO A 569 9.51 -9.86 -24.24
N GLU A 570 10.13 -9.71 -25.41
CA GLU A 570 10.35 -8.41 -26.04
C GLU A 570 9.05 -7.70 -26.43
N ASP A 571 7.97 -8.45 -26.73
CA ASP A 571 6.66 -7.87 -27.02
C ASP A 571 5.98 -7.37 -25.75
N MET A 572 6.20 -8.02 -24.60
CA MET A 572 5.73 -7.52 -23.31
C MET A 572 6.39 -6.18 -22.98
N LEU A 573 7.68 -6.03 -23.28
CA LEU A 573 8.37 -4.75 -23.10
C LEU A 573 7.79 -3.66 -24.00
N LYS A 574 7.45 -3.97 -25.26
CA LYS A 574 6.78 -3.00 -26.15
C LYS A 574 5.46 -2.52 -25.56
N VAL A 575 4.66 -3.43 -24.99
CA VAL A 575 3.42 -3.07 -24.30
C VAL A 575 3.70 -2.20 -23.08
N GLN A 576 4.69 -2.54 -22.24
CA GLN A 576 5.09 -1.72 -21.07
C GLN A 576 5.52 -0.30 -21.47
N THR A 577 6.16 -0.14 -22.62
CA THR A 577 6.68 1.15 -23.10
C THR A 577 5.74 1.88 -24.06
N ASP A 578 4.53 1.37 -24.30
CA ASP A 578 3.56 2.04 -25.18
C ASP A 578 3.04 3.33 -24.55
N THR A 579 2.96 4.39 -25.35
CA THR A 579 2.54 5.73 -24.91
C THR A 579 1.30 6.23 -25.66
N TYR A 580 0.51 5.33 -26.23
CA TYR A 580 -0.72 5.69 -26.95
C TYR A 580 -1.78 6.21 -25.97
N SER A 581 -2.52 7.24 -26.36
CA SER A 581 -3.58 7.85 -25.53
C SER A 581 -4.87 7.99 -26.33
N TYR A 582 -5.88 7.17 -25.99
CA TYR A 582 -7.22 7.30 -26.57
C TYR A 582 -7.81 8.69 -26.36
N PRO A 583 -7.76 9.29 -25.15
CA PRO A 583 -8.30 10.64 -24.94
C PRO A 583 -7.62 11.70 -25.80
N HIS A 584 -6.30 11.61 -26.02
CA HIS A 584 -5.59 12.58 -26.86
C HIS A 584 -5.96 12.46 -28.33
N VAL A 585 -6.15 11.23 -28.83
CA VAL A 585 -6.59 11.00 -30.21
C VAL A 585 -8.01 11.49 -30.40
N PHE A 586 -8.92 11.12 -29.50
CA PHE A 586 -10.30 11.62 -29.52
C PHE A 586 -10.35 13.16 -29.51
N LEU A 587 -9.62 13.80 -28.58
CA LEU A 587 -9.59 15.26 -28.50
C LEU A 587 -9.00 15.89 -29.77
N ALA A 588 -7.96 15.30 -30.36
CA ALA A 588 -7.39 15.79 -31.61
C ALA A 588 -8.40 15.72 -32.76
N ASP A 589 -9.15 14.62 -32.87
CA ASP A 589 -10.17 14.44 -33.90
C ASP A 589 -11.32 15.47 -33.74
N GLU A 590 -11.81 15.68 -32.52
CA GLU A 590 -12.86 16.68 -32.23
C GLU A 590 -12.41 18.12 -32.47
N LEU A 591 -11.12 18.42 -32.31
CA LEU A 591 -10.56 19.76 -32.59
C LEU A 591 -10.34 20.02 -34.09
N LEU A 592 -10.23 18.95 -34.89
CA LEU A 592 -10.00 19.02 -36.33
C LEU A 592 -11.30 18.93 -37.16
N ALA A 593 -12.39 18.42 -36.56
CA ALA A 593 -13.74 18.39 -37.13
C ALA A 593 -14.39 19.79 -37.16
#